data_AF-A0A7W1GN90-F1
#
_entry.id   AF-A0A7W1GN90-F1
#
_cell.length_a   1.000
_cell.length_b   1.000
_cell.length_c   1.000
_cell.angle_alpha   90.00
_cell.angle_beta   90.00
_cell.angle_gamma   90.00
#
_symmetry.space_group_name_H-M   'P 1'
#
loop_
_entity.id
_entity.type
_entity.pdbx_description
1 polymer ?
#
loop_
_entity_poly.entity_id
_entity_poly.type
_entity_poly.pdbx_seq_one_letter_code
_entity_poly.pdbx_strand_id
1 'polypeptide(L)'
;MSPALREYERKRDPKKTPEPFGSKKRGKHPIFVVQRHDASRLHYDFRLERNGALASWAVPKGVPLEPGQQRLAVHVEDHPLEYGTFEGEIPKGQYGAGSVEIWDHGTYELVEEKKDGGLTVRLHGKRLEGTWTLVPARLSGDEKNWLLLRKRDEGGATRSKPRLYAPMLATLVEDVPRGDGWHFEVKWDGYRAIASVSGSEVTLRSRKGNDFTGRFESVAKEVTKAVKTPDCVLDGEVCALDEKGRASFSAMQQGKPSTPFVYYVFDLLELEGEPLVDLPIEERRARLEKLLDRRNKTVRLSEFFDDGKALLAAAEEQELEGVIAKRAGSRYAVGKRTRDWLKIKTHGDQEFVIAGYTKGQGRRSGRFGSLILGYRQGDELVYAGNVGTGFNEAEIDKLLTKLRPLERKTCPFPEIPKMPKVRKGDVVWVAPKLVCQVEFAEWTHDRHLRAPVYKGLREDKSAEEVVMEVPIEPEIKQGRRVLKLSNLDKPFWPEEGITKGDLLGYYRRVAPVLVPHLRDRPFTMKRYPDGWRGKFFFQK
;
A
#
# COMPACT_ATOMS: atom_id res chain seq x y z
N MET A 1 50.61 -4.98 14.39
CA MET A 1 49.55 -4.72 13.38
C MET A 1 49.23 -6.03 12.68
N SER A 2 47.95 -6.39 12.56
CA SER A 2 47.54 -7.65 11.94
C SER A 2 47.69 -7.57 10.41
N PRO A 3 48.38 -8.52 9.75
CA PRO A 3 48.47 -8.57 8.29
C PRO A 3 47.10 -8.55 7.59
N ALA A 4 46.05 -9.02 8.26
CA ALA A 4 44.68 -9.11 7.76
C ALA A 4 44.04 -7.75 7.44
N LEU A 5 44.43 -6.66 8.13
CA LEU A 5 43.79 -5.35 7.99
C LEU A 5 44.47 -4.42 6.97
N ARG A 6 45.59 -4.85 6.36
CA ARG A 6 46.38 -4.00 5.44
C ARG A 6 45.58 -3.51 4.24
N GLU A 7 44.74 -4.39 3.67
CA GLU A 7 43.93 -4.04 2.51
C GLU A 7 42.81 -3.06 2.86
N TYR A 8 42.23 -3.20 4.06
CA TYR A 8 41.23 -2.28 4.60
C TYR A 8 41.78 -0.87 4.77
N GLU A 9 42.95 -0.76 5.41
CA GLU A 9 43.65 0.51 5.64
C GLU A 9 44.09 1.14 4.31
N ARG A 10 44.58 0.36 3.35
CA ARG A 10 45.02 0.85 2.03
C ARG A 10 43.89 1.52 1.23
N LYS A 11 42.66 1.01 1.36
CA LYS A 11 41.49 1.49 0.60
C LYS A 11 40.85 2.75 1.18
N ARG A 12 41.23 3.19 2.38
CA ARG A 12 40.52 4.24 3.14
C ARG A 12 41.47 5.31 3.65
N ASP A 13 41.00 6.55 3.67
CA ASP A 13 41.72 7.69 4.24
C ASP A 13 41.09 8.04 5.61
N PRO A 14 41.78 7.81 6.74
CA PRO A 14 41.24 8.06 8.08
C PRO A 14 40.78 9.49 8.34
N LYS A 15 41.23 10.47 7.52
CA LYS A 15 40.80 11.87 7.63
C LYS A 15 39.51 12.17 6.88
N LYS A 16 39.02 11.24 6.06
CA LYS A 16 37.91 11.46 5.12
C LYS A 16 36.76 10.47 5.26
N THR A 17 36.91 9.44 6.08
CA THR A 17 35.85 8.48 6.40
C THR A 17 35.59 8.44 7.90
N PRO A 18 34.32 8.34 8.35
CA PRO A 18 33.97 8.15 9.76
C PRO A 18 34.20 6.70 10.23
N GLU A 19 34.66 5.81 9.36
CA GLU A 19 34.90 4.40 9.68
C GLU A 19 36.03 4.20 10.72
N PRO A 20 35.92 3.22 11.61
CA PRO A 20 36.94 2.98 12.65
C PRO A 20 38.18 2.26 12.12
N PHE A 21 39.36 2.62 12.66
CA PHE A 21 40.66 2.00 12.33
C PHE A 21 41.30 1.30 13.54
N GLY A 22 40.64 1.30 14.70
CA GLY A 22 41.18 0.79 15.96
C GLY A 22 41.03 -0.73 16.14
N SER A 23 41.83 -1.29 17.05
CA SER A 23 41.66 -2.68 17.51
C SER A 23 40.91 -2.69 18.85
N LYS A 24 39.70 -3.26 18.89
CA LYS A 24 39.04 -3.63 20.15
C LYS A 24 39.68 -4.90 20.75
N LYS A 25 39.68 -5.04 22.07
CA LYS A 25 40.06 -6.30 22.73
C LYS A 25 38.99 -7.36 22.44
N ARG A 26 39.46 -8.59 22.21
CA ARG A 26 38.62 -9.77 21.99
C ARG A 26 37.63 -9.96 23.16
N GLY A 27 36.36 -10.15 22.82
CA GLY A 27 35.31 -10.47 23.81
C GLY A 27 35.42 -11.90 24.34
N LYS A 28 34.55 -12.27 25.29
CA LYS A 28 34.49 -13.66 25.81
C LYS A 28 33.97 -14.67 24.78
N HIS A 29 33.11 -14.22 23.86
CA HIS A 29 32.52 -15.02 22.79
C HIS A 29 32.75 -14.30 21.46
N PRO A 30 33.03 -15.02 20.37
CA PRO A 30 33.21 -14.40 19.06
C PRO A 30 31.86 -13.86 18.56
N ILE A 31 31.89 -12.66 18.00
CA ILE A 31 30.69 -11.96 17.54
C ILE A 31 30.46 -12.16 16.05
N PHE A 32 29.20 -12.03 15.63
CA PHE A 32 28.85 -11.76 14.25
C PHE A 32 28.13 -10.43 14.15
N VAL A 33 28.21 -9.82 12.98
CA VAL A 33 27.40 -8.65 12.63
C VAL A 33 26.93 -8.79 11.19
N VAL A 34 25.72 -8.33 10.94
CA VAL A 34 25.18 -8.15 9.59
C VAL A 34 24.83 -6.68 9.42
N GLN A 35 25.48 -6.01 8.48
CA GLN A 35 25.23 -4.59 8.19
C GLN A 35 24.49 -4.45 6.85
N ARG A 36 23.39 -3.71 6.82
CA ARG A 36 22.76 -3.28 5.57
C ARG A 36 23.56 -2.10 5.02
N HIS A 37 24.09 -2.25 3.81
CA HIS A 37 24.92 -1.24 3.16
C HIS A 37 24.27 -0.78 1.85
N ASP A 38 23.72 0.44 1.86
CA ASP A 38 23.19 1.09 0.66
C ASP A 38 24.29 1.87 -0.06
N ALA A 39 25.18 1.12 -0.73
CA ALA A 39 26.27 1.66 -1.53
C ALA A 39 25.82 1.94 -2.98
N SER A 40 26.67 1.69 -3.97
CA SER A 40 26.24 1.72 -5.39
C SER A 40 25.11 0.73 -5.68
N ARG A 41 25.03 -0.36 -4.92
CA ARG A 41 23.94 -1.31 -4.86
C ARG A 41 23.72 -1.72 -3.41
N LEU A 42 22.46 -1.87 -3.02
CA LEU A 42 22.09 -2.41 -1.72
C LEU A 42 22.62 -3.85 -1.57
N HIS A 43 23.30 -4.11 -0.47
CA HIS A 43 23.74 -5.44 -0.07
C HIS A 43 23.80 -5.55 1.46
N TYR A 44 24.03 -6.77 1.94
CA TYR A 44 24.18 -7.06 3.37
C TYR A 44 25.57 -7.61 3.62
N ASP A 45 26.38 -6.90 4.39
CA ASP A 45 27.69 -7.39 4.81
C ASP A 45 27.53 -8.36 5.96
N PHE A 46 27.76 -9.65 5.70
CA PHE A 46 27.84 -10.69 6.71
C PHE A 46 29.27 -10.78 7.23
N ARG A 47 29.46 -10.63 8.55
CA ARG A 47 30.80 -10.58 9.13
C ARG A 47 30.91 -11.45 10.37
N LEU A 48 32.05 -12.14 10.51
CA LEU A 48 32.38 -13.01 11.63
C LEU A 48 33.69 -12.58 12.28
N GLU A 49 33.70 -12.44 13.60
CA GLU A 49 34.94 -12.22 14.35
C GLU A 49 35.87 -13.43 14.24
N ARG A 50 36.97 -13.27 13.51
CA ARG A 50 37.95 -14.33 13.30
C ARG A 50 39.36 -13.79 13.27
N ASN A 51 40.30 -14.50 13.92
CA ASN A 51 41.72 -14.16 13.92
C ASN A 51 42.04 -12.70 14.31
N GLY A 52 41.21 -12.09 15.17
CA GLY A 52 41.38 -10.72 15.63
C GLY A 52 40.86 -9.64 14.67
N ALA A 53 40.12 -10.02 13.63
CA ALA A 53 39.45 -9.12 12.69
C ALA A 53 38.03 -9.62 12.39
N LEU A 54 37.26 -8.87 11.59
CA LEU A 54 35.97 -9.29 11.06
C LEU A 54 36.16 -9.82 9.64
N ALA A 55 36.17 -11.14 9.48
CA ALA A 55 36.09 -11.77 8.17
C ALA A 55 34.74 -11.41 7.54
N SER A 56 34.74 -10.94 6.29
CA SER A 56 33.62 -10.15 5.75
C SER A 56 33.20 -10.60 4.35
N TRP A 57 31.89 -10.72 4.16
CA TRP A 57 31.28 -11.06 2.87
C TRP A 57 30.11 -10.15 2.55
N ALA A 58 30.15 -9.52 1.37
CA ALA A 58 29.01 -8.80 0.83
C ALA A 58 27.99 -9.80 0.24
N VAL A 59 26.74 -9.77 0.71
CA VAL A 59 25.65 -10.65 0.29
C VAL A 59 24.59 -9.82 -0.45
N PRO A 60 24.64 -9.73 -1.80
CA PRO A 60 23.80 -8.79 -2.56
C PRO A 60 22.30 -9.02 -2.42
N LYS A 61 21.90 -10.28 -2.26
CA LYS A 61 20.49 -10.68 -2.13
C LYS A 61 20.04 -10.85 -0.66
N GLY A 62 20.83 -10.34 0.29
CA GLY A 62 20.61 -10.52 1.72
C GLY A 62 20.97 -11.92 2.24
N VAL A 63 21.18 -12.02 3.56
CA VAL A 63 21.48 -13.29 4.23
C VAL A 63 20.30 -14.25 4.04
N PRO A 64 20.53 -15.54 3.69
CA PRO A 64 19.45 -16.50 3.53
C PRO A 64 18.68 -16.68 4.85
N LEU A 65 17.38 -16.39 4.81
CA LEU A 65 16.49 -16.50 5.96
C LEU A 65 15.70 -17.81 5.96
N GLU A 66 15.64 -18.56 4.87
CA GLU A 66 14.91 -19.84 4.86
C GLU A 66 15.87 -21.04 4.82
N PRO A 67 15.59 -22.11 5.60
CA PRO A 67 16.38 -23.33 5.53
C PRO A 67 16.44 -23.93 4.12
N GLY A 68 17.65 -24.16 3.62
CA GLY A 68 17.90 -24.65 2.27
C GLY A 68 18.06 -23.54 1.21
N GLN A 69 17.81 -22.27 1.55
CA GLN A 69 18.22 -21.17 0.68
C GLN A 69 19.74 -21.02 0.68
N GLN A 70 20.26 -20.70 -0.51
CA GLN A 70 21.64 -20.30 -0.71
C GLN A 70 21.69 -18.94 -1.39
N ARG A 71 22.66 -18.12 -1.00
CA ARG A 71 22.89 -16.78 -1.56
C ARG A 71 24.37 -16.62 -1.87
N LEU A 72 24.69 -15.93 -2.97
CA LEU A 72 26.05 -15.52 -3.26
C LEU A 72 26.53 -14.56 -2.17
N ALA A 73 27.70 -14.86 -1.62
CA ALA A 73 28.43 -14.06 -0.65
C ALA A 73 29.81 -13.77 -1.23
N VAL A 74 30.12 -12.51 -1.50
CA VAL A 74 31.40 -12.12 -2.11
C VAL A 74 32.34 -11.69 -0.99
N HIS A 75 33.44 -12.42 -0.82
CA HIS A 75 34.46 -12.08 0.18
C HIS A 75 35.08 -10.71 -0.12
N VAL A 76 35.04 -9.82 0.86
CA VAL A 76 35.64 -8.48 0.81
C VAL A 76 36.82 -8.44 1.79
N GLU A 77 37.52 -7.31 1.91
CA GLU A 77 38.59 -7.18 2.89
C GLU A 77 38.10 -7.39 4.33
N ASP A 78 38.98 -7.89 5.21
CA ASP A 78 38.68 -8.00 6.64
C ASP A 78 38.58 -6.61 7.27
N HIS A 79 37.67 -6.45 8.24
CA HIS A 79 37.44 -5.17 8.90
C HIS A 79 37.92 -5.21 10.36
N PRO A 80 38.29 -4.05 10.95
CA PRO A 80 38.64 -4.00 12.36
C PRO A 80 37.45 -4.38 13.25
N LEU A 81 37.71 -4.97 14.42
CA LEU A 81 36.63 -5.40 15.34
C LEU A 81 35.69 -4.27 15.77
N GLU A 82 36.20 -3.04 15.84
CA GLU A 82 35.40 -1.85 16.16
C GLU A 82 34.34 -1.54 15.09
N TYR A 83 34.59 -1.96 13.85
CA TYR A 83 33.63 -1.83 12.74
C TYR A 83 32.34 -2.60 12.99
N GLY A 84 32.37 -3.64 13.84
CA GLY A 84 31.19 -4.43 14.17
C GLY A 84 30.11 -3.66 14.93
N THR A 85 30.45 -2.46 15.43
CA THR A 85 29.52 -1.53 16.08
C THR A 85 29.32 -0.24 15.29
N PHE A 86 29.83 -0.15 14.05
CA PHE A 86 29.73 1.05 13.23
C PHE A 86 28.37 1.13 12.51
N GLU A 87 27.74 2.30 12.64
CA GLU A 87 26.60 2.75 11.84
C GLU A 87 26.86 4.20 11.41
N GLY A 88 26.50 4.56 10.19
CA GLY A 88 26.73 5.91 9.69
C GLY A 88 26.69 6.04 8.18
N GLU A 89 26.97 7.25 7.70
CA GLU A 89 27.03 7.55 6.27
C GLU A 89 28.49 7.71 5.82
N ILE A 90 28.92 6.87 4.89
CA ILE A 90 30.25 6.95 4.28
C ILE A 90 30.21 7.98 3.15
N PRO A 91 31.02 9.06 3.20
CA PRO A 91 30.93 10.17 2.25
C PRO A 91 31.11 9.76 0.78
N LYS A 92 30.42 10.46 -0.12
CA LYS A 92 30.56 10.27 -1.57
C LYS A 92 32.02 10.43 -2.02
N GLY A 93 32.46 9.54 -2.90
CA GLY A 93 33.84 9.50 -3.41
C GLY A 93 34.81 8.69 -2.56
N GLN A 94 34.40 8.23 -1.37
CA GLN A 94 35.14 7.23 -0.58
C GLN A 94 34.80 5.80 -1.04
N TYR A 95 35.72 4.87 -0.77
CA TYR A 95 35.47 3.45 -1.00
C TYR A 95 34.33 2.97 -0.10
N GLY A 96 33.31 2.32 -0.68
CA GLY A 96 32.12 1.92 0.08
C GLY A 96 31.17 3.08 0.41
N ALA A 97 31.24 4.22 -0.29
CA ALA A 97 30.29 5.33 -0.09
C ALA A 97 28.83 4.85 -0.07
N GLY A 98 28.07 5.30 0.92
CA GLY A 98 26.71 4.82 1.19
C GLY A 98 26.37 4.81 2.67
N SER A 99 25.10 4.54 3.01
CA SER A 99 24.66 4.40 4.40
C SER A 99 24.87 2.96 4.90
N VAL A 100 25.43 2.82 6.10
CA VAL A 100 25.65 1.55 6.79
C VAL A 100 24.80 1.53 8.06
N GLU A 101 23.95 0.52 8.19
CA GLU A 101 23.09 0.29 9.35
C GLU A 101 23.28 -1.16 9.86
N ILE A 102 23.32 -1.39 11.17
CA ILE A 102 23.38 -2.73 11.75
C ILE A 102 22.01 -3.38 11.61
N TRP A 103 21.93 -4.42 10.77
CA TRP A 103 20.71 -5.19 10.57
C TRP A 103 20.53 -6.23 11.68
N ASP A 104 21.58 -6.98 11.99
CA ASP A 104 21.60 -7.90 13.13
C ASP A 104 23.00 -7.97 13.76
N HIS A 105 23.06 -8.32 15.04
CA HIS A 105 24.32 -8.54 15.75
C HIS A 105 24.11 -9.56 16.85
N GLY A 106 25.18 -10.27 17.21
CA GLY A 106 25.11 -11.26 18.26
C GLY A 106 26.41 -12.03 18.42
N THR A 107 26.33 -13.19 19.05
CA THR A 107 27.45 -14.13 19.17
C THR A 107 27.27 -15.28 18.21
N TYR A 108 28.35 -15.99 17.89
CA TYR A 108 28.25 -17.22 17.14
C TYR A 108 29.12 -18.33 17.71
N GLU A 109 28.78 -19.57 17.38
CA GLU A 109 29.57 -20.76 17.66
C GLU A 109 30.10 -21.32 16.33
N LEU A 110 31.39 -21.66 16.29
CA LEU A 110 31.94 -22.39 15.16
C LEU A 110 31.59 -23.88 15.33
N VAL A 111 30.77 -24.40 14.42
CA VAL A 111 30.32 -25.80 14.43
C VAL A 111 31.27 -26.68 13.65
N GLU A 112 31.72 -26.22 12.48
CA GLU A 112 32.63 -26.97 11.61
C GLU A 112 33.51 -26.00 10.82
N GLU A 113 34.77 -26.37 10.63
CA GLU A 113 35.65 -25.73 9.66
C GLU A 113 36.23 -26.79 8.72
N LYS A 114 36.06 -26.54 7.42
CA LYS A 114 36.53 -27.43 6.35
C LYS A 114 37.92 -27.03 5.88
N LYS A 115 38.64 -27.99 5.31
CA LYS A 115 40.00 -27.79 4.78
C LYS A 115 40.10 -26.79 3.64
N ASP A 116 39.01 -26.57 2.91
CA ASP A 116 38.91 -25.58 1.84
C ASP A 116 38.62 -24.15 2.36
N GLY A 117 38.50 -23.98 3.68
CA GLY A 117 38.15 -22.72 4.33
C GLY A 117 36.64 -22.54 4.56
N GLY A 118 35.80 -23.49 4.14
CA GLY A 118 34.37 -23.45 4.41
C GLY A 118 34.05 -23.49 5.91
N LEU A 119 33.02 -22.76 6.34
CA LEU A 119 32.64 -22.60 7.74
C LEU A 119 31.19 -22.97 7.95
N THR A 120 30.90 -23.74 8.99
CA THR A 120 29.55 -23.89 9.52
C THR A 120 29.52 -23.22 10.88
N VAL A 121 28.62 -22.25 11.04
CA VAL A 121 28.45 -21.46 12.26
C VAL A 121 27.02 -21.53 12.74
N ARG A 122 26.83 -21.55 14.06
CA ARG A 122 25.54 -21.32 14.70
C ARG A 122 25.50 -19.87 15.16
N LEU A 123 24.53 -19.12 14.68
CA LEU A 123 24.35 -17.71 15.01
C LEU A 123 23.33 -17.58 16.14
N HIS A 124 23.65 -16.69 17.09
CA HIS A 124 22.81 -16.30 18.20
C HIS A 124 22.61 -14.79 18.19
N GLY A 125 21.67 -14.33 17.36
CA GLY A 125 21.32 -12.92 17.21
C GLY A 125 19.84 -12.65 17.43
N LYS A 126 19.43 -11.41 17.17
CA LYS A 126 18.02 -11.04 17.32
C LYS A 126 17.18 -11.50 16.12
N ARG A 127 17.77 -11.54 14.92
CA ARG A 127 17.09 -11.95 13.68
C ARG A 127 17.61 -13.30 13.17
N LEU A 128 18.90 -13.54 13.31
CA LEU A 128 19.58 -14.76 12.89
C LEU A 128 19.82 -15.66 14.09
N GLU A 129 18.90 -16.62 14.27
CA GLU A 129 19.04 -17.74 15.19
C GLU A 129 19.03 -19.05 14.39
N GLY A 130 20.06 -19.89 14.56
CA GLY A 130 20.19 -21.19 13.88
C GLY A 130 21.54 -21.41 13.19
N THR A 131 21.60 -22.36 12.24
CA THR A 131 22.86 -22.79 11.62
C THR A 131 23.03 -22.29 10.18
N TRP A 132 24.18 -21.70 9.85
CA TRP A 132 24.57 -21.27 8.51
C TRP A 132 25.90 -21.90 8.08
N THR A 133 26.05 -22.16 6.78
CA THR A 133 27.29 -22.62 6.17
C THR A 133 27.75 -21.63 5.10
N LEU A 134 29.01 -21.19 5.21
CA LEU A 134 29.77 -20.47 4.19
C LEU A 134 30.66 -21.46 3.45
N VAL A 135 30.52 -21.55 2.13
CA VAL A 135 31.32 -22.46 1.29
C VAL A 135 32.01 -21.67 0.19
N PRO A 136 33.33 -21.81 -0.02
CA PRO A 136 33.99 -21.25 -1.17
C PRO A 136 33.36 -21.78 -2.46
N ALA A 137 32.94 -20.88 -3.33
CA ALA A 137 32.29 -21.23 -4.59
C ALA A 137 33.17 -20.70 -5.72
N ARG A 138 33.89 -21.58 -6.40
CA ARG A 138 34.70 -21.23 -7.59
C ARG A 138 33.85 -20.92 -8.82
N LEU A 139 32.78 -20.14 -8.64
CA LEU A 139 31.93 -19.64 -9.71
C LEU A 139 32.73 -18.67 -10.58
N SER A 140 32.82 -18.99 -11.88
CA SER A 140 33.51 -18.19 -12.89
C SER A 140 35.01 -17.96 -12.63
N GLY A 141 35.65 -18.80 -11.81
CA GLY A 141 37.09 -18.70 -11.50
C GLY A 141 37.48 -17.60 -10.52
N ASP A 142 36.53 -16.87 -9.93
CA ASP A 142 36.81 -15.86 -8.90
C ASP A 142 36.81 -16.48 -7.51
N GLU A 143 37.98 -16.47 -6.86
CA GLU A 143 38.21 -17.02 -5.52
C GLU A 143 37.47 -16.25 -4.41
N LYS A 144 36.96 -15.04 -4.72
CA LYS A 144 36.15 -14.25 -3.79
C LYS A 144 34.71 -14.71 -3.69
N ASN A 145 34.24 -15.55 -4.61
CA ASN A 145 32.86 -16.01 -4.59
C ASN A 145 32.67 -17.12 -3.55
N TRP A 146 31.69 -16.94 -2.68
CA TRP A 146 31.26 -17.90 -1.67
C TRP A 146 29.75 -18.08 -1.77
N LEU A 147 29.26 -19.19 -1.23
CA LEU A 147 27.84 -19.41 -1.01
C LEU A 147 27.58 -19.41 0.49
N LEU A 148 26.63 -18.59 0.91
CA LEU A 148 26.07 -18.60 2.26
C LEU A 148 24.75 -19.38 2.20
N LEU A 149 24.65 -20.44 3.01
CA LEU A 149 23.51 -21.35 3.04
C LEU A 149 22.93 -21.40 4.45
N ARG A 150 21.61 -21.28 4.60
CA ARG A 150 20.95 -21.59 5.88
C ARG A 150 20.67 -23.08 5.95
N LYS A 151 21.17 -23.77 6.97
CA LYS A 151 20.91 -25.21 7.19
C LYS A 151 19.48 -25.42 7.73
N ARG A 152 18.96 -26.64 7.54
CA ARG A 152 17.75 -27.10 8.24
C ARG A 152 18.18 -27.60 9.60
N ASP A 153 17.71 -26.93 10.65
CA ASP A 153 17.86 -27.43 12.02
C ASP A 153 16.74 -28.46 12.29
N GLU A 154 17.05 -29.57 12.96
CA GLU A 154 16.03 -30.51 13.44
C GLU A 154 15.18 -29.81 14.51
N GLY A 155 14.01 -29.31 14.11
CA GLY A 155 13.08 -28.55 14.96
C GLY A 155 12.90 -27.07 14.60
N GLY A 156 13.65 -26.55 13.62
CA GLY A 156 13.47 -25.18 13.14
C GLY A 156 12.18 -25.04 12.31
N ALA A 157 11.28 -24.14 12.73
CA ALA A 157 10.01 -23.90 12.03
C ALA A 157 10.26 -23.55 10.55
N THR A 158 9.89 -24.47 9.66
CA THR A 158 9.79 -24.20 8.23
C THR A 158 8.77 -23.09 8.03
N ARG A 159 9.21 -21.92 7.56
CA ARG A 159 8.26 -20.88 7.18
C ARG A 159 7.48 -21.38 5.95
N SER A 160 6.16 -21.37 6.10
CA SER A 160 5.17 -21.76 5.10
C SER A 160 5.39 -21.01 3.78
N LYS A 161 4.97 -21.60 2.64
CA LYS A 161 4.91 -20.95 1.32
C LYS A 161 4.59 -19.44 1.42
N PRO A 162 5.17 -18.58 0.54
CA PRO A 162 4.91 -17.15 0.55
C PRO A 162 3.41 -16.87 0.65
N ARG A 163 3.00 -16.11 1.67
CA ARG A 163 1.59 -15.80 1.88
C ARG A 163 1.17 -14.78 0.84
N LEU A 164 0.14 -15.13 0.06
CA LEU A 164 -0.50 -14.19 -0.85
C LEU A 164 -1.55 -13.39 -0.08
N TYR A 165 -1.44 -12.07 -0.12
CA TYR A 165 -2.39 -11.17 0.51
C TYR A 165 -3.27 -10.51 -0.55
N ALA A 166 -4.59 -10.57 -0.34
CA ALA A 166 -5.56 -9.79 -1.09
C ALA A 166 -5.88 -8.49 -0.32
N PRO A 167 -6.01 -7.33 -1.00
CA PRO A 167 -6.24 -6.06 -0.31
C PRO A 167 -7.56 -6.03 0.50
N MET A 168 -7.51 -5.41 1.68
CA MET A 168 -8.70 -5.01 2.43
C MET A 168 -9.41 -3.84 1.72
N LEU A 169 -10.75 -3.82 1.80
CA LEU A 169 -11.57 -2.87 1.05
C LEU A 169 -12.36 -1.93 1.97
N ALA A 170 -12.46 -0.67 1.55
CA ALA A 170 -13.21 0.36 2.29
C ALA A 170 -14.70 0.42 1.90
N THR A 171 -15.56 0.78 2.85
CA THR A 171 -16.99 1.06 2.63
C THR A 171 -17.21 2.54 2.31
N LEU A 172 -18.00 2.87 1.29
CA LEU A 172 -18.36 4.26 0.96
C LEU A 172 -19.31 4.82 2.03
N VAL A 173 -19.02 6.02 2.52
CA VAL A 173 -19.90 6.81 3.39
C VAL A 173 -19.92 8.27 2.91
N GLU A 174 -20.97 9.00 3.28
CA GLU A 174 -21.12 10.41 2.89
C GLU A 174 -20.24 11.30 3.77
N ASP A 175 -20.33 11.12 5.09
CA ASP A 175 -19.65 11.99 6.04
C ASP A 175 -18.43 11.33 6.67
N VAL A 176 -17.44 12.18 7.00
CA VAL A 176 -16.31 11.81 7.85
C VAL A 176 -16.83 11.28 9.19
N PRO A 177 -16.45 10.06 9.62
CA PRO A 177 -16.91 9.51 10.88
C PRO A 177 -16.45 10.38 12.07
N ARG A 178 -17.35 10.60 13.03
CA ARG A 178 -17.08 11.41 14.23
C ARG A 178 -16.46 10.59 15.37
N GLY A 179 -15.72 11.29 16.24
CA GLY A 179 -15.14 10.77 17.49
C GLY A 179 -13.72 10.23 17.33
N ASP A 180 -13.02 10.10 18.46
CA ASP A 180 -11.56 9.87 18.53
C ASP A 180 -11.12 8.42 18.21
N GLY A 181 -12.01 7.64 17.58
CA GLY A 181 -11.79 6.21 17.28
C GLY A 181 -11.35 5.94 15.84
N TRP A 182 -10.80 6.93 15.15
CA TRP A 182 -10.48 6.89 13.73
C TRP A 182 -9.16 7.59 13.42
N HIS A 183 -8.38 6.97 12.53
CA HIS A 183 -7.22 7.58 11.88
C HIS A 183 -7.60 7.92 10.45
N PHE A 184 -7.19 9.08 9.95
CA PHE A 184 -7.52 9.53 8.60
C PHE A 184 -6.28 9.55 7.71
N GLU A 185 -6.44 9.17 6.46
CA GLU A 185 -5.42 9.23 5.41
C GLU A 185 -5.99 9.83 4.14
N VAL A 186 -5.12 10.38 3.29
CA VAL A 186 -5.49 10.75 1.92
C VAL A 186 -5.95 9.49 1.17
N LYS A 187 -7.07 9.60 0.46
CA LYS A 187 -7.47 8.62 -0.54
C LYS A 187 -6.70 8.91 -1.83
N TRP A 188 -5.64 8.15 -2.02
CA TRP A 188 -4.80 8.25 -3.21
C TRP A 188 -5.47 7.66 -4.44
N ASP A 189 -5.34 8.37 -5.57
CA ASP A 189 -5.89 7.99 -6.86
C ASP A 189 -4.83 7.31 -7.74
N GLY A 190 -4.94 5.99 -7.89
CA GLY A 190 -3.93 5.18 -8.55
C GLY A 190 -4.30 3.72 -8.72
N TYR A 191 -3.26 2.87 -8.73
CA TYR A 191 -3.41 1.42 -8.71
C TYR A 191 -3.00 0.85 -7.36
N ARG A 192 -3.95 0.18 -6.71
CA ARG A 192 -3.68 -0.62 -5.52
C ARG A 192 -2.63 -1.69 -5.81
N ALA A 193 -1.56 -1.69 -5.03
CA ALA A 193 -0.48 -2.66 -5.17
C ALA A 193 -0.04 -3.24 -3.82
N ILE A 194 0.02 -4.57 -3.75
CA ILE A 194 0.70 -5.30 -2.67
C ILE A 194 2.15 -5.51 -3.12
N ALA A 195 3.10 -4.96 -2.36
CA ALA A 195 4.52 -5.18 -2.60
C ALA A 195 5.03 -6.28 -1.68
N SER A 196 5.58 -7.36 -2.26
CA SER A 196 6.27 -8.40 -1.50
C SER A 196 7.77 -8.29 -1.76
N VAL A 197 8.55 -8.16 -0.68
CA VAL A 197 10.01 -8.07 -0.71
C VAL A 197 10.57 -9.40 -0.21
N SER A 198 11.50 -9.99 -0.95
CA SER A 198 12.24 -11.18 -0.53
C SER A 198 13.70 -11.10 -0.98
N GLY A 199 14.60 -10.85 -0.04
CA GLY A 199 15.99 -10.51 -0.35
C GLY A 199 16.08 -9.19 -1.11
N SER A 200 16.58 -9.27 -2.35
CA SER A 200 16.64 -8.14 -3.29
C SER A 200 15.51 -8.15 -4.33
N GLU A 201 14.58 -9.09 -4.24
CA GLU A 201 13.50 -9.25 -5.22
C GLU A 201 12.22 -8.61 -4.70
N VAL A 202 11.53 -7.88 -5.57
CA VAL A 202 10.26 -7.23 -5.27
C VAL A 202 9.25 -7.64 -6.33
N THR A 203 8.07 -8.05 -5.88
CA THR A 203 6.91 -8.22 -6.75
C THR A 203 5.83 -7.24 -6.35
N LEU A 204 5.26 -6.54 -7.33
CA LEU A 204 4.07 -5.70 -7.15
C LEU A 204 2.87 -6.44 -7.73
N ARG A 205 1.84 -6.67 -6.91
CA ARG A 205 0.61 -7.34 -7.36
C ARG A 205 -0.58 -6.42 -7.26
N SER A 206 -1.40 -6.41 -8.31
CA SER A 206 -2.66 -5.68 -8.34
C SER A 206 -3.65 -6.24 -7.30
N ARG A 207 -4.79 -5.55 -7.16
CA ARG A 207 -5.95 -6.02 -6.42
C ARG A 207 -6.37 -7.47 -6.72
N LYS A 208 -6.21 -7.94 -7.96
CA LYS A 208 -6.56 -9.31 -8.40
C LYS A 208 -5.37 -10.27 -8.41
N GLY A 209 -4.20 -9.83 -7.95
CA GLY A 209 -2.98 -10.63 -7.96
C GLY A 209 -2.21 -10.58 -9.29
N ASN A 210 -2.65 -9.78 -10.27
CA ASN A 210 -1.93 -9.58 -11.53
C ASN A 210 -0.56 -8.97 -11.25
N ASP A 211 0.47 -9.41 -11.98
CA ASP A 211 1.81 -8.88 -11.82
C ASP A 211 1.93 -7.49 -12.45
N PHE A 212 2.22 -6.51 -11.59
CA PHE A 212 2.46 -5.11 -11.94
C PHE A 212 3.95 -4.73 -11.88
N THR A 213 4.84 -5.67 -11.56
CA THR A 213 6.27 -5.43 -11.37
C THR A 213 6.91 -4.83 -12.62
N GLY A 214 6.63 -5.38 -13.80
CA GLY A 214 7.17 -4.85 -15.05
C GLY A 214 6.60 -3.48 -15.43
N ARG A 215 5.33 -3.23 -15.10
CA ARG A 215 4.66 -1.93 -15.36
C ARG A 215 5.22 -0.82 -14.47
N PHE A 216 5.53 -1.13 -13.22
CA PHE A 216 6.05 -0.19 -12.23
C PHE A 216 7.46 -0.57 -11.79
N GLU A 217 8.33 -0.90 -12.74
CA GLU A 217 9.69 -1.37 -12.47
C GLU A 217 10.50 -0.32 -11.66
N SER A 218 10.30 0.97 -11.96
CA SER A 218 10.93 2.07 -11.22
C SER A 218 10.54 2.09 -9.74
N VAL A 219 9.27 1.79 -9.43
CA VAL A 219 8.79 1.65 -8.06
C VAL A 219 9.37 0.39 -7.42
N ALA A 220 9.29 -0.77 -8.10
CA ALA A 220 9.77 -2.03 -7.57
C ALA A 220 11.26 -1.99 -7.18
N LYS A 221 12.09 -1.31 -7.98
CA LYS A 221 13.51 -1.07 -7.68
C LYS A 221 13.75 -0.20 -6.45
N GLU A 222 12.87 0.75 -6.18
CA GLU A 222 13.00 1.66 -5.04
C GLU A 222 12.44 1.07 -3.75
N VAL A 223 11.49 0.13 -3.81
CA VAL A 223 10.96 -0.55 -2.62
C VAL A 223 12.07 -1.22 -1.82
N THR A 224 13.01 -1.93 -2.45
CA THR A 224 14.13 -2.59 -1.73
C THR A 224 15.01 -1.62 -0.95
N LYS A 225 15.19 -0.40 -1.46
CA LYS A 225 15.98 0.66 -0.81
C LYS A 225 15.17 1.37 0.28
N ALA A 226 13.86 1.46 0.07
CA ALA A 226 12.95 2.14 0.98
C ALA A 226 12.64 1.34 2.24
N VAL A 227 12.79 0.00 2.23
CA VAL A 227 12.56 -0.82 3.42
C VAL A 227 13.86 -1.22 4.10
N LYS A 228 13.87 -1.20 5.44
CA LYS A 228 15.02 -1.58 6.27
C LYS A 228 15.14 -3.09 6.53
N THR A 229 14.42 -3.91 5.76
CA THR A 229 14.41 -5.37 5.87
C THR A 229 14.42 -6.01 4.49
N PRO A 230 15.03 -7.19 4.32
CA PRO A 230 14.93 -7.94 3.08
C PRO A 230 13.62 -8.77 2.97
N ASP A 231 12.75 -8.77 3.98
CA ASP A 231 11.54 -9.63 3.98
C ASP A 231 10.33 -8.92 4.60
N CYS A 232 9.43 -8.44 3.75
CA CYS A 232 8.18 -7.82 4.20
C CYS A 232 7.10 -7.80 3.10
N VAL A 233 5.85 -7.63 3.51
CA VAL A 233 4.72 -7.39 2.60
C VAL A 233 4.03 -6.07 2.97
N LEU A 234 3.99 -5.16 2.00
CA LEU A 234 3.41 -3.83 2.11
C LEU A 234 2.10 -3.74 1.33
N ASP A 235 1.18 -2.91 1.81
CA ASP A 235 -0.02 -2.51 1.09
C ASP A 235 0.01 -1.00 0.83
N GLY A 236 -0.22 -0.62 -0.42
CA GLY A 236 -0.04 0.76 -0.88
C GLY A 236 -0.77 1.07 -2.18
N GLU A 237 -0.71 2.33 -2.60
CA GLU A 237 -1.25 2.81 -3.87
C GLU A 237 -0.10 3.35 -4.75
N VAL A 238 0.04 2.83 -5.96
CA VAL A 238 0.96 3.40 -6.96
C VAL A 238 0.22 4.50 -7.69
N CYS A 239 0.72 5.72 -7.56
CA CYS A 239 0.16 6.94 -8.14
C CYS A 239 1.10 7.52 -9.18
N ALA A 240 0.56 8.08 -10.26
CA ALA A 240 1.31 8.90 -11.19
C ALA A 240 1.15 10.36 -10.75
N LEU A 241 2.25 11.11 -10.71
CA LEU A 241 2.18 12.54 -10.43
C LEU A 241 2.03 13.35 -11.72
N ASP A 242 1.14 14.34 -11.71
CA ASP A 242 1.00 15.33 -12.77
C ASP A 242 2.16 16.35 -12.73
N GLU A 243 2.15 17.31 -13.67
CA GLU A 243 3.17 18.36 -13.77
C GLU A 243 3.25 19.26 -12.52
N LYS A 244 2.20 19.29 -11.70
CA LYS A 244 2.13 20.01 -10.42
C LYS A 244 2.50 19.12 -9.22
N GLY A 245 2.87 17.85 -9.46
CA GLY A 245 3.23 16.89 -8.42
C GLY A 245 2.04 16.23 -7.72
N ARG A 246 0.81 16.37 -8.26
CA ARG A 246 -0.41 15.81 -7.66
C ARG A 246 -0.71 14.42 -8.22
N ALA A 247 -1.24 13.52 -7.40
CA ALA A 247 -1.67 12.20 -7.86
C ALA A 247 -2.81 12.34 -8.88
N SER A 248 -2.68 11.70 -10.05
CA SER A 248 -3.67 11.77 -11.12
C SER A 248 -3.79 10.46 -11.88
N PHE A 249 -4.98 9.85 -11.89
CA PHE A 249 -5.22 8.66 -12.70
C PHE A 249 -5.12 8.92 -14.21
N SER A 250 -5.41 10.14 -14.67
CA SER A 250 -5.21 10.48 -16.08
C SER A 250 -3.73 10.49 -16.45
N ALA A 251 -2.85 10.99 -15.58
CA ALA A 251 -1.40 10.88 -15.75
C ALA A 251 -0.95 9.41 -15.76
N MET A 252 -1.59 8.55 -14.95
CA MET A 252 -1.33 7.11 -14.90
C MET A 252 -1.60 6.39 -16.23
N GLN A 253 -2.64 6.79 -16.97
CA GLN A 253 -2.96 6.19 -18.28
C GLN A 253 -2.14 6.74 -19.44
N GLN A 254 -1.84 8.03 -19.40
CA GLN A 254 -1.09 8.72 -20.45
C GLN A 254 0.41 8.45 -20.35
N GLY A 255 0.87 7.99 -19.17
CA GLY A 255 2.22 7.57 -18.81
C GLY A 255 3.26 7.71 -19.93
N LYS A 256 3.90 8.88 -20.00
CA LYS A 256 5.11 9.05 -20.80
C LYS A 256 6.24 8.28 -20.10
N PRO A 257 7.31 7.88 -20.79
CA PRO A 257 8.45 7.20 -20.15
C PRO A 257 9.05 7.97 -18.95
N SER A 258 8.85 9.29 -18.90
CA SER A 258 9.32 10.17 -17.83
C SER A 258 8.30 10.45 -16.72
N THR A 259 7.09 9.87 -16.76
CA THR A 259 6.06 10.12 -15.74
C THR A 259 6.53 9.57 -14.40
N PRO A 260 6.66 10.40 -13.35
CA PRO A 260 7.07 9.94 -12.04
C PRO A 260 5.96 9.13 -11.38
N PHE A 261 6.30 7.93 -10.94
CA PHE A 261 5.42 7.09 -10.11
C PHE A 261 5.86 7.17 -8.66
N VAL A 262 4.89 7.25 -7.76
CA VAL A 262 5.08 7.21 -6.31
C VAL A 262 4.20 6.14 -5.72
N TYR A 263 4.76 5.30 -4.85
CA TYR A 263 4.05 4.28 -4.09
C TYR A 263 3.80 4.79 -2.68
N TYR A 264 2.55 5.17 -2.41
CA TYR A 264 2.10 5.56 -1.08
C TYR A 264 1.71 4.32 -0.29
N VAL A 265 2.57 3.92 0.63
CA VAL A 265 2.40 2.77 1.51
C VAL A 265 1.61 3.20 2.74
N PHE A 266 0.57 2.45 3.08
CA PHE A 266 -0.31 2.78 4.20
C PHE A 266 -0.59 1.60 5.14
N ASP A 267 -0.07 0.40 4.85
CA ASP A 267 -0.16 -0.73 5.78
C ASP A 267 1.02 -1.72 5.60
N LEU A 268 1.31 -2.48 6.65
CA LEU A 268 2.34 -3.51 6.70
C LEU A 268 1.67 -4.83 7.09
N LEU A 269 1.64 -5.77 6.16
CA LEU A 269 0.90 -7.04 6.32
C LEU A 269 1.76 -8.14 6.91
N GLU A 270 3.07 -8.07 6.70
CA GLU A 270 4.02 -9.10 7.08
C GLU A 270 5.43 -8.49 7.23
N LEU A 271 6.17 -8.91 8.26
CA LEU A 271 7.53 -8.45 8.52
C LEU A 271 8.40 -9.61 9.01
N GLU A 272 9.40 -10.02 8.22
CA GLU A 272 10.33 -11.11 8.56
C GLU A 272 9.54 -12.39 8.93
N GLY A 273 8.54 -12.65 8.10
CA GLY A 273 7.15 -12.68 8.51
C GLY A 273 6.64 -13.70 9.50
N GLU A 274 6.70 -13.20 10.71
CA GLU A 274 5.50 -12.75 11.40
C GLU A 274 4.44 -12.07 10.46
N PRO A 275 3.26 -12.69 10.27
CA PRO A 275 2.07 -12.04 9.71
C PRO A 275 1.52 -11.03 10.72
N LEU A 276 1.24 -9.80 10.28
CA LEU A 276 0.81 -8.71 11.16
C LEU A 276 -0.68 -8.39 11.04
N VAL A 277 -1.40 -9.02 10.11
CA VAL A 277 -2.81 -8.73 9.79
C VAL A 277 -3.77 -8.83 10.99
N ASP A 278 -3.40 -9.60 12.01
CA ASP A 278 -4.17 -9.79 13.24
C ASP A 278 -3.88 -8.73 14.32
N LEU A 279 -2.86 -7.91 14.14
CA LEU A 279 -2.53 -6.83 15.07
C LEU A 279 -3.44 -5.60 14.82
N PRO A 280 -3.67 -4.77 15.84
CA PRO A 280 -4.26 -3.44 15.68
C PRO A 280 -3.53 -2.60 14.62
N ILE A 281 -4.28 -1.72 13.93
CA ILE A 281 -3.72 -0.88 12.87
C ILE A 281 -2.59 0.02 13.38
N GLU A 282 -2.66 0.49 14.61
CA GLU A 282 -1.65 1.32 15.25
C GLU A 282 -0.32 0.58 15.40
N GLU A 283 -0.36 -0.71 15.73
CA GLU A 283 0.85 -1.53 15.84
C GLU A 283 1.46 -1.80 14.46
N ARG A 284 0.63 -2.15 13.47
CA ARG A 284 1.10 -2.33 12.08
C ARG A 284 1.72 -1.05 11.55
N ARG A 285 1.09 0.09 11.83
CA ARG A 285 1.53 1.42 11.44
C ARG A 285 2.86 1.79 12.09
N ALA A 286 2.99 1.63 13.41
CA ALA A 286 4.23 1.93 14.12
C ALA A 286 5.41 1.09 13.61
N ARG A 287 5.17 -0.17 13.23
CA ARG A 287 6.17 -1.03 12.59
C ARG A 287 6.51 -0.55 11.17
N LEU A 288 5.51 -0.17 10.37
CA LEU A 288 5.71 0.40 9.03
C LEU A 288 6.56 1.67 9.05
N GLU A 289 6.28 2.59 9.98
CA GLU A 289 7.01 3.85 10.12
C GLU A 289 8.49 3.65 10.45
N LYS A 290 8.79 2.67 11.31
CA LYS A 290 10.18 2.30 11.63
C LYS A 290 10.87 1.61 10.46
N LEU A 291 10.11 0.85 9.68
CA LEU A 291 10.60 0.08 8.55
C LEU A 291 10.98 0.95 7.35
N LEU A 292 10.21 2.01 7.06
CA LEU A 292 10.42 2.83 5.87
C LEU A 292 11.53 3.88 6.07
N ASP A 293 12.41 4.02 5.08
CA ASP A 293 13.29 5.18 4.94
C ASP A 293 12.50 6.38 4.41
N ARG A 294 12.19 7.33 5.30
CA ARG A 294 11.43 8.54 4.98
C ARG A 294 12.14 9.48 3.99
N ARG A 295 13.42 9.24 3.67
CA ARG A 295 14.16 10.00 2.65
C ARG A 295 13.83 9.55 1.23
N ASN A 296 13.25 8.36 1.05
CA ASN A 296 12.88 7.87 -0.27
C ASN A 296 11.73 8.70 -0.85
N LYS A 297 11.89 9.17 -2.09
CA LYS A 297 10.90 10.02 -2.77
C LYS A 297 9.89 9.23 -3.60
N THR A 298 10.21 7.99 -3.95
CA THR A 298 9.41 7.10 -4.78
C THR A 298 8.50 6.23 -3.93
N VAL A 299 8.96 5.77 -2.77
CA VAL A 299 8.16 4.96 -1.83
C VAL A 299 7.97 5.79 -0.58
N ARG A 300 6.72 6.23 -0.35
CA ARG A 300 6.38 7.19 0.69
C ARG A 300 5.36 6.59 1.64
N LEU A 301 5.45 6.95 2.90
CA LEU A 301 4.39 6.68 3.86
C LEU A 301 3.18 7.58 3.54
N SER A 302 1.96 7.01 3.58
CA SER A 302 0.71 7.78 3.58
C SER A 302 0.44 8.27 5.00
N GLU A 303 0.56 9.56 5.31
CA GLU A 303 0.48 10.07 6.69
C GLU A 303 -0.90 9.87 7.34
N PHE A 304 -0.89 9.60 8.66
CA PHE A 304 -2.09 9.62 9.50
C PHE A 304 -2.38 11.05 9.96
N PHE A 305 -3.66 11.37 10.01
CA PHE A 305 -4.20 12.63 10.52
C PHE A 305 -5.32 12.33 11.51
N ASP A 306 -5.44 13.17 12.54
CA ASP A 306 -6.48 13.04 13.57
C ASP A 306 -7.77 13.78 13.18
N ASP A 307 -7.66 14.87 12.42
CA ASP A 307 -8.80 15.67 11.97
C ASP A 307 -9.20 15.32 10.53
N GLY A 308 -10.14 14.39 10.40
CA GLY A 308 -10.67 13.99 9.10
C GLY A 308 -11.45 15.08 8.36
N LYS A 309 -12.03 16.06 9.05
CA LYS A 309 -12.76 17.17 8.39
C LYS A 309 -11.79 18.16 7.78
N ALA A 310 -10.76 18.54 8.53
CA ALA A 310 -9.68 19.38 8.01
C ALA A 310 -8.98 18.69 6.83
N LEU A 311 -8.72 17.38 6.95
CA LEU A 311 -8.11 16.61 5.85
C LEU A 311 -9.03 16.54 4.62
N LEU A 312 -10.35 16.37 4.79
CA LEU A 312 -11.29 16.37 3.67
C LEU A 312 -11.32 17.72 2.96
N ALA A 313 -11.37 18.82 3.71
CA ALA A 313 -11.32 20.17 3.13
C ALA A 313 -10.00 20.42 2.37
N ALA A 314 -8.87 19.98 2.92
CA ALA A 314 -7.58 20.04 2.23
C ALA A 314 -7.54 19.15 0.98
N ALA A 315 -8.17 17.97 1.02
CA ALA A 315 -8.29 17.10 -0.13
C ALA A 315 -9.14 17.74 -1.24
N GLU A 316 -10.23 18.44 -0.90
CA GLU A 316 -11.04 19.22 -1.85
C GLU A 316 -10.22 20.34 -2.51
N GLU A 317 -9.51 21.13 -1.72
CA GLU A 317 -8.66 22.23 -2.22
C GLU A 317 -7.55 21.73 -3.16
N GLN A 318 -6.99 20.56 -2.88
CA GLN A 318 -5.92 19.95 -3.67
C GLN A 318 -6.43 19.08 -4.83
N GLU A 319 -7.74 19.02 -5.07
CA GLU A 319 -8.38 18.16 -6.09
C GLU A 319 -8.02 16.66 -5.92
N LEU A 320 -7.82 16.21 -4.68
CA LEU A 320 -7.56 14.81 -4.35
C LEU A 320 -8.88 14.04 -4.25
N GLU A 321 -8.82 12.72 -4.46
CA GLU A 321 -10.02 11.86 -4.52
C GLU A 321 -10.83 11.86 -3.21
N GLY A 322 -10.14 12.04 -2.07
CA GLY A 322 -10.76 12.25 -0.77
C GLY A 322 -9.99 11.65 0.39
N VAL A 323 -10.69 11.01 1.32
CA VAL A 323 -10.15 10.54 2.60
C VAL A 323 -10.53 9.10 2.86
N ILE A 324 -9.58 8.33 3.41
CA ILE A 324 -9.83 7.03 4.02
C ILE A 324 -9.82 7.20 5.53
N ALA A 325 -10.92 6.82 6.19
CA ALA A 325 -10.97 6.72 7.64
C ALA A 325 -10.77 5.25 8.06
N LYS A 326 -9.81 4.99 8.94
CA LYS A 326 -9.48 3.65 9.44
C LYS A 326 -9.76 3.59 10.94
N ARG A 327 -10.56 2.62 11.37
CA ARG A 327 -10.99 2.48 12.77
C ARG A 327 -9.79 2.12 13.64
N ALA A 328 -9.63 2.84 14.74
CA ALA A 328 -8.64 2.54 15.76
C ALA A 328 -8.83 1.11 16.32
N GLY A 329 -7.74 0.39 16.55
CA GLY A 329 -7.77 -0.98 17.03
C GLY A 329 -8.18 -2.05 16.00
N SER A 330 -8.45 -1.66 14.75
CA SER A 330 -8.94 -2.60 13.73
C SER A 330 -7.85 -3.52 13.16
N ARG A 331 -8.23 -4.78 12.94
CA ARG A 331 -7.40 -5.78 12.24
C ARG A 331 -7.50 -5.60 10.73
N TYR A 332 -6.53 -6.15 10.00
CA TYR A 332 -6.56 -6.16 8.54
C TYR A 332 -7.40 -7.32 8.01
N ALA A 333 -8.55 -7.02 7.42
CA ALA A 333 -9.46 -8.03 6.87
C ALA A 333 -9.09 -8.37 5.41
N VAL A 334 -8.15 -9.30 5.24
CA VAL A 334 -7.63 -9.74 3.94
C VAL A 334 -8.75 -10.05 2.95
N GLY A 335 -8.74 -9.38 1.80
CA GLY A 335 -9.70 -9.58 0.70
C GLY A 335 -11.15 -9.19 1.00
N LYS A 336 -11.44 -8.59 2.16
CA LYS A 336 -12.81 -8.30 2.61
C LYS A 336 -13.08 -6.80 2.65
N ARG A 337 -14.34 -6.44 2.38
CA ARG A 337 -14.88 -5.11 2.66
C ARG A 337 -15.45 -5.06 4.05
N THR A 338 -15.03 -4.07 4.85
CA THR A 338 -15.53 -3.89 6.23
C THR A 338 -15.94 -2.43 6.47
N ARG A 339 -16.55 -2.18 7.64
CA ARG A 339 -16.82 -0.82 8.15
C ARG A 339 -15.69 -0.29 9.03
N ASP A 340 -14.53 -0.95 9.02
CA ASP A 340 -13.34 -0.48 9.72
C ASP A 340 -12.52 0.42 8.83
N TRP A 341 -12.60 0.25 7.51
CA TRP A 341 -12.11 1.22 6.55
C TRP A 341 -13.30 1.86 5.85
N LEU A 342 -13.40 3.18 5.95
CA LEU A 342 -14.41 3.98 5.27
C LEU A 342 -13.71 4.86 4.24
N LYS A 343 -14.35 5.05 3.09
CA LYS A 343 -13.91 6.01 2.08
C LYS A 343 -14.93 7.12 1.96
N ILE A 344 -14.43 8.34 1.96
CA ILE A 344 -15.16 9.59 1.78
C ILE A 344 -14.57 10.24 0.54
N LYS A 345 -15.42 10.61 -0.42
CA LYS A 345 -14.97 11.21 -1.67
C LYS A 345 -15.31 12.69 -1.69
N THR A 346 -14.44 13.49 -2.27
CA THR A 346 -14.64 14.94 -2.46
C THR A 346 -15.59 15.24 -3.61
N HIS A 347 -15.73 14.31 -4.55
CA HIS A 347 -16.59 14.41 -5.72
C HIS A 347 -17.06 13.03 -6.18
N GLY A 348 -17.97 13.00 -7.15
CA GLY A 348 -18.38 11.76 -7.80
C GLY A 348 -17.22 11.21 -8.64
N ASP A 349 -16.62 10.10 -8.21
CA ASP A 349 -15.68 9.34 -9.03
C ASP A 349 -16.02 7.85 -8.92
N GLN A 350 -16.14 7.14 -10.02
CA GLN A 350 -16.41 5.70 -9.99
C GLN A 350 -15.95 4.99 -11.26
N GLU A 351 -15.87 3.68 -11.18
CA GLU A 351 -15.74 2.82 -12.34
C GLU A 351 -17.08 2.54 -13.04
N PHE A 352 -17.00 2.41 -14.36
CA PHE A 352 -18.09 2.09 -15.27
C PHE A 352 -17.63 1.09 -16.34
N VAL A 353 -18.55 0.25 -16.80
CA VAL A 353 -18.33 -0.67 -17.92
C VAL A 353 -18.61 0.06 -19.23
N ILE A 354 -17.71 -0.05 -20.19
CA ILE A 354 -17.91 0.48 -21.54
C ILE A 354 -18.79 -0.49 -22.32
N ALA A 355 -20.00 -0.04 -22.68
CA ALA A 355 -21.01 -0.83 -23.38
C ALA A 355 -21.11 -0.49 -24.88
N GLY A 356 -20.51 0.63 -25.29
CA GLY A 356 -20.50 1.08 -26.67
C GLY A 356 -19.84 2.44 -26.81
N TYR A 357 -19.90 2.99 -28.01
CA TYR A 357 -19.49 4.36 -28.29
C TYR A 357 -20.35 4.97 -29.40
N THR A 358 -20.42 6.29 -29.43
CA THR A 358 -21.08 7.04 -30.52
C THR A 358 -20.05 7.41 -31.59
N LYS A 359 -20.43 7.47 -32.87
CA LYS A 359 -19.57 8.00 -33.94
C LYS A 359 -19.27 9.48 -33.69
N GLY A 360 -18.02 9.88 -33.92
CA GLY A 360 -17.58 11.26 -33.78
C GLY A 360 -18.06 12.12 -34.95
N GLN A 361 -18.23 13.42 -34.69
CA GLN A 361 -18.63 14.43 -35.68
C GLN A 361 -17.57 15.54 -35.75
N GLY A 362 -17.54 16.29 -36.85
CA GLY A 362 -16.61 17.41 -37.04
C GLY A 362 -15.14 16.98 -36.90
N ARG A 363 -14.40 17.58 -35.96
CA ARG A 363 -12.99 17.26 -35.68
C ARG A 363 -12.74 15.82 -35.23
N ARG A 364 -13.78 15.12 -34.75
CA ARG A 364 -13.71 13.69 -34.38
C ARG A 364 -14.29 12.77 -35.46
N SER A 365 -14.48 13.24 -36.69
CA SER A 365 -14.91 12.39 -37.81
C SER A 365 -13.94 11.23 -38.00
N GLY A 366 -14.44 10.00 -38.13
CA GLY A 366 -13.64 8.77 -38.18
C GLY A 366 -13.22 8.20 -36.82
N ARG A 367 -13.52 8.89 -35.72
CA ARG A 367 -13.28 8.45 -34.33
C ARG A 367 -14.60 8.29 -33.57
N PHE A 368 -14.55 8.07 -32.24
CA PHE A 368 -15.76 8.13 -31.40
C PHE A 368 -16.02 9.55 -30.85
N GLY A 369 -17.30 9.87 -30.65
CA GLY A 369 -17.76 11.09 -30.01
C GLY A 369 -17.82 10.96 -28.48
N SER A 370 -18.44 9.88 -27.99
CA SER A 370 -18.57 9.58 -26.57
C SER A 370 -18.58 8.07 -26.31
N LEU A 371 -18.16 7.64 -25.12
CA LEU A 371 -18.36 6.28 -24.64
C LEU A 371 -19.74 6.16 -23.98
N ILE A 372 -20.37 5.00 -24.16
CA ILE A 372 -21.65 4.64 -23.55
C ILE A 372 -21.35 3.77 -22.33
N LEU A 373 -21.78 4.22 -21.16
CA LEU A 373 -21.38 3.65 -19.88
C LEU A 373 -22.52 2.88 -19.22
N GLY A 374 -22.17 1.86 -18.46
CA GLY A 374 -23.09 1.17 -17.57
C GLY A 374 -22.42 0.63 -16.31
N TYR A 375 -23.24 0.09 -15.42
CA TYR A 375 -22.82 -0.64 -14.22
C TYR A 375 -23.70 -1.88 -14.02
N ARG A 376 -23.23 -2.83 -13.22
CA ARG A 376 -23.95 -4.06 -12.88
C ARG A 376 -24.92 -3.83 -11.75
N GLN A 377 -26.13 -4.37 -11.92
CA GLN A 377 -27.11 -4.53 -10.86
C GLN A 377 -27.65 -5.97 -10.93
N GLY A 378 -27.16 -6.82 -10.03
CA GLY A 378 -27.32 -8.27 -10.22
C GLY A 378 -26.61 -8.72 -11.50
N ASP A 379 -27.30 -9.52 -12.32
CA ASP A 379 -26.77 -10.01 -13.59
C ASP A 379 -26.95 -9.01 -14.75
N GLU A 380 -27.74 -7.95 -14.56
CA GLU A 380 -28.07 -6.98 -15.58
C GLU A 380 -27.04 -5.84 -15.66
N LEU A 381 -26.89 -5.29 -16.86
CA LEU A 381 -26.15 -4.06 -17.10
C LEU A 381 -27.14 -2.91 -17.17
N VAL A 382 -26.94 -1.89 -16.34
CA VAL A 382 -27.77 -0.69 -16.25
C VAL A 382 -27.03 0.49 -16.87
N TYR A 383 -27.72 1.27 -17.69
CA TYR A 383 -27.15 2.44 -18.36
C TYR A 383 -26.86 3.57 -17.36
N ALA A 384 -25.67 4.17 -17.46
CA ALA A 384 -25.22 5.23 -16.55
C ALA A 384 -25.12 6.60 -17.24
N GLY A 385 -25.24 6.69 -18.56
CA GLY A 385 -24.97 7.92 -19.30
C GLY A 385 -23.84 7.76 -20.32
N ASN A 386 -23.50 8.87 -20.99
CA ASN A 386 -22.40 8.93 -21.95
C ASN A 386 -21.31 9.87 -21.45
N VAL A 387 -20.05 9.54 -21.74
CA VAL A 387 -18.89 10.41 -21.46
C VAL A 387 -18.19 10.81 -22.75
N GLY A 388 -18.12 12.12 -23.02
CA GLY A 388 -17.54 12.69 -24.26
C GLY A 388 -16.28 13.53 -24.04
N THR A 389 -15.90 13.78 -22.79
CA THR A 389 -14.78 14.64 -22.37
C THR A 389 -13.73 13.83 -21.61
N GLY A 390 -12.53 14.39 -21.40
CA GLY A 390 -11.42 13.72 -20.71
C GLY A 390 -10.47 12.91 -21.61
N PHE A 391 -10.66 12.99 -22.94
CA PHE A 391 -9.83 12.29 -23.91
C PHE A 391 -8.95 13.25 -24.72
N ASN A 392 -7.70 12.85 -24.97
CA ASN A 392 -6.90 13.40 -26.07
C ASN A 392 -7.01 12.48 -27.31
N GLU A 393 -6.50 12.90 -28.47
CA GLU A 393 -6.63 12.12 -29.71
C GLU A 393 -5.96 10.74 -29.62
N ALA A 394 -4.77 10.66 -29.02
CA ALA A 394 -4.05 9.40 -28.86
C ALA A 394 -4.81 8.38 -27.99
N GLU A 395 -5.46 8.84 -26.92
CA GLU A 395 -6.25 8.00 -26.04
C GLU A 395 -7.54 7.52 -26.74
N ILE A 396 -8.15 8.35 -27.58
CA ILE A 396 -9.29 7.94 -28.43
C ILE A 396 -8.87 6.81 -29.36
N ASP A 397 -7.74 6.96 -30.05
CA ASP A 397 -7.27 5.97 -31.03
C ASP A 397 -6.86 4.65 -30.34
N LYS A 398 -6.24 4.73 -29.16
CA LYS A 398 -5.93 3.58 -28.29
C LYS A 398 -7.20 2.86 -27.82
N LEU A 399 -8.21 3.59 -27.36
CA LEU A 399 -9.49 3.03 -26.95
C LEU A 399 -10.21 2.36 -28.12
N LEU A 400 -10.24 2.99 -29.30
CA LEU A 400 -10.82 2.38 -30.50
C LEU A 400 -10.15 1.07 -30.87
N THR A 401 -8.81 0.98 -30.74
CA THR A 401 -8.07 -0.25 -31.01
C THR A 401 -8.51 -1.38 -30.07
N LYS A 402 -8.79 -1.08 -28.80
CA LYS A 402 -9.31 -2.06 -27.82
C LYS A 402 -10.79 -2.37 -28.00
N LEU A 403 -11.59 -1.40 -28.46
CA LEU A 403 -13.04 -1.53 -28.59
C LEU A 403 -13.49 -2.23 -29.88
N ARG A 404 -12.78 -2.02 -31.00
CA ARG A 404 -13.10 -2.63 -32.31
C ARG A 404 -13.25 -4.15 -32.25
N PRO A 405 -12.33 -4.91 -31.61
CA PRO A 405 -12.48 -6.37 -31.49
C PRO A 405 -13.67 -6.81 -30.63
N LEU A 406 -14.26 -5.88 -29.86
CA LEU A 406 -15.40 -6.15 -28.99
C LEU A 406 -16.73 -5.73 -29.64
N GLU A 407 -16.71 -5.14 -30.83
CA GLU A 407 -17.92 -4.69 -31.51
C GLU A 407 -18.94 -5.81 -31.70
N ARG A 408 -20.21 -5.48 -31.49
CA ARG A 408 -21.33 -6.41 -31.64
C ARG A 408 -22.54 -5.72 -32.26
N LYS A 409 -23.42 -6.51 -32.87
CA LYS A 409 -24.63 -6.01 -33.54
C LYS A 409 -25.74 -5.61 -32.56
N THR A 410 -25.83 -6.29 -31.43
CA THR A 410 -26.93 -6.14 -30.46
C THR A 410 -26.52 -5.35 -29.24
N CYS A 411 -27.48 -4.60 -28.68
CA CYS A 411 -27.29 -3.83 -27.44
C CYS A 411 -26.96 -4.78 -26.26
N PRO A 412 -25.99 -4.44 -25.39
CA PRO A 412 -25.67 -5.24 -24.21
C PRO A 412 -26.55 -4.90 -22.99
N PHE A 413 -27.36 -3.85 -23.06
CA PHE A 413 -28.36 -3.50 -22.04
C PHE A 413 -29.65 -4.31 -22.28
N PRO A 414 -30.47 -4.57 -21.23
CA PRO A 414 -31.77 -5.23 -21.38
C PRO A 414 -32.69 -4.51 -22.37
N GLU A 415 -32.67 -3.17 -22.35
CA GLU A 415 -33.36 -2.31 -23.29
C GLU A 415 -32.40 -1.27 -23.87
N ILE A 416 -32.65 -0.84 -25.11
CA ILE A 416 -31.85 0.22 -25.74
C ILE A 416 -32.09 1.53 -24.97
N PRO A 417 -31.06 2.11 -24.33
CA PRO A 417 -31.25 3.29 -23.49
C PRO A 417 -31.65 4.51 -24.33
N LYS A 418 -32.49 5.36 -23.75
CA LYS A 418 -32.82 6.67 -24.32
C LYS A 418 -31.61 7.60 -24.14
N MET A 419 -30.94 7.89 -25.25
CA MET A 419 -29.79 8.79 -25.29
C MET A 419 -30.18 10.10 -25.99
N PRO A 420 -30.47 11.18 -25.24
CA PRO A 420 -30.82 12.46 -25.83
C PRO A 420 -29.70 12.95 -26.76
N LYS A 421 -30.06 13.46 -27.94
CA LYS A 421 -29.13 13.98 -28.96
C LYS A 421 -28.22 12.95 -29.64
N VAL A 422 -28.43 11.64 -29.41
CA VAL A 422 -27.72 10.57 -30.12
C VAL A 422 -28.68 9.86 -31.08
N ARG A 423 -28.34 9.79 -32.36
CA ARG A 423 -29.15 9.03 -33.34
C ARG A 423 -28.83 7.54 -33.21
N LYS A 424 -29.83 6.67 -33.35
CA LYS A 424 -29.65 5.20 -33.24
C LYS A 424 -28.57 4.65 -34.19
N GLY A 425 -28.46 5.16 -35.41
CA GLY A 425 -27.46 4.75 -36.40
C GLY A 425 -26.02 5.20 -36.12
N ASP A 426 -25.84 6.07 -35.13
CA ASP A 426 -24.54 6.59 -34.71
C ASP A 426 -23.93 5.78 -33.56
N VAL A 427 -24.63 4.77 -33.05
CA VAL A 427 -24.17 3.94 -31.94
C VAL A 427 -23.47 2.68 -32.46
N VAL A 428 -22.30 2.38 -31.90
CA VAL A 428 -21.61 1.11 -32.04
C VAL A 428 -21.58 0.42 -30.69
N TRP A 429 -22.21 -0.76 -30.61
CA TRP A 429 -22.25 -1.55 -29.38
C TRP A 429 -21.00 -2.40 -29.24
N VAL A 430 -20.50 -2.58 -28.02
CA VAL A 430 -19.39 -3.49 -27.73
C VAL A 430 -19.75 -4.50 -26.65
N ALA A 431 -19.02 -5.61 -26.60
CA ALA A 431 -19.08 -6.53 -25.48
C ALA A 431 -18.62 -5.81 -24.20
N PRO A 432 -19.42 -5.83 -23.11
CA PRO A 432 -19.19 -5.05 -21.89
C PRO A 432 -18.06 -5.66 -21.05
N LYS A 433 -16.82 -5.56 -21.53
CA LYS A 433 -15.62 -6.15 -20.91
C LYS A 433 -14.63 -5.13 -20.37
N LEU A 434 -14.57 -3.95 -21.00
CA LEU A 434 -13.63 -2.90 -20.59
C LEU A 434 -14.25 -2.04 -19.50
N VAL A 435 -13.45 -1.74 -18.48
CA VAL A 435 -13.83 -0.87 -17.37
C VAL A 435 -13.05 0.43 -17.48
N CYS A 436 -13.69 1.56 -17.22
CA CYS A 436 -13.07 2.88 -17.12
C CYS A 436 -13.45 3.58 -15.82
N GLN A 437 -12.56 4.45 -15.34
CA GLN A 437 -12.83 5.38 -14.25
C GLN A 437 -13.32 6.71 -14.82
N VAL A 438 -14.34 7.27 -14.19
CA VAL A 438 -15.04 8.48 -14.62
C VAL A 438 -15.33 9.34 -13.40
N GLU A 439 -14.90 10.60 -13.47
CA GLU A 439 -15.30 11.65 -12.55
C GLU A 439 -16.61 12.28 -13.06
N PHE A 440 -17.50 12.68 -12.15
CA PHE A 440 -18.78 13.28 -12.44
C PHE A 440 -19.24 14.15 -11.27
N ALA A 441 -20.07 15.16 -11.56
CA ALA A 441 -20.55 16.09 -10.54
C ALA A 441 -21.51 15.42 -9.54
N GLU A 442 -22.50 14.69 -10.05
CA GLU A 442 -23.49 13.98 -9.23
C GLU A 442 -24.23 12.92 -10.04
N TRP A 443 -24.93 12.04 -9.33
CA TRP A 443 -25.95 11.16 -9.90
C TRP A 443 -27.28 11.90 -10.04
N THR A 444 -27.89 11.84 -11.22
CA THR A 444 -29.27 12.32 -11.39
C THR A 444 -30.27 11.40 -10.71
N HIS A 445 -31.53 11.87 -10.58
CA HIS A 445 -32.63 11.06 -10.06
C HIS A 445 -32.80 9.73 -10.83
N ASP A 446 -32.62 9.79 -12.16
CA ASP A 446 -32.68 8.62 -13.06
C ASP A 446 -31.39 7.78 -13.06
N ARG A 447 -30.46 8.02 -12.12
CA ARG A 447 -29.17 7.32 -12.01
C ARG A 447 -28.31 7.45 -13.28
N HIS A 448 -28.28 8.64 -13.88
CA HIS A 448 -27.31 9.01 -14.90
C HIS A 448 -26.23 9.94 -14.35
N LEU A 449 -25.06 9.97 -15.00
CA LEU A 449 -23.96 10.84 -14.63
C LEU A 449 -24.19 12.26 -15.13
N ARG A 450 -24.00 13.25 -14.24
CA ARG A 450 -23.98 14.67 -14.59
C ARG A 450 -22.54 15.14 -14.80
N ALA A 451 -22.30 15.79 -15.94
CA ALA A 451 -20.97 16.29 -16.34
C ALA A 451 -19.82 15.26 -16.22
N PRO A 452 -19.97 14.03 -16.77
CA PRO A 452 -18.94 13.01 -16.66
C PRO A 452 -17.68 13.37 -17.46
N VAL A 453 -16.51 13.02 -16.91
CA VAL A 453 -15.18 13.19 -17.49
C VAL A 453 -14.42 11.88 -17.39
N TYR A 454 -13.94 11.36 -18.52
CA TYR A 454 -13.16 10.13 -18.53
C TYR A 454 -11.79 10.37 -17.88
N LYS A 455 -11.41 9.48 -16.96
CA LYS A 455 -10.10 9.50 -16.30
C LYS A 455 -9.14 8.48 -16.90
N GLY A 456 -9.64 7.30 -17.25
CA GLY A 456 -8.78 6.23 -17.75
C GLY A 456 -9.38 4.81 -17.75
N LEU A 457 -8.73 3.85 -18.40
CA LEU A 457 -9.10 2.44 -18.32
C LEU A 457 -8.63 1.79 -17.00
N ARG A 458 -9.45 0.90 -16.44
CA ARG A 458 -9.14 0.08 -15.27
C ARG A 458 -8.83 -1.35 -15.67
N GLU A 459 -7.55 -1.61 -15.89
CA GLU A 459 -7.04 -2.93 -16.30
C GLU A 459 -6.90 -3.90 -15.10
N ASP A 460 -7.06 -3.39 -13.89
CA ASP A 460 -7.05 -4.14 -12.63
C ASP A 460 -8.43 -4.65 -12.19
N LYS A 461 -9.50 -4.23 -12.87
CA LYS A 461 -10.90 -4.54 -12.53
C LYS A 461 -11.61 -5.27 -13.65
N SER A 462 -12.56 -6.13 -13.29
CA SER A 462 -13.43 -6.77 -14.28
C SER A 462 -14.82 -6.13 -14.28
N ALA A 463 -15.50 -6.23 -15.43
CA ALA A 463 -16.79 -5.61 -15.65
C ALA A 463 -17.90 -6.13 -14.69
N GLU A 464 -17.74 -7.34 -14.16
CA GLU A 464 -18.68 -7.97 -13.21
C GLU A 464 -18.64 -7.30 -11.83
N GLU A 465 -17.55 -6.63 -11.47
CA GLU A 465 -17.36 -6.00 -10.15
C GLU A 465 -17.86 -4.54 -10.12
N VAL A 466 -18.18 -3.99 -11.29
CA VAL A 466 -18.52 -2.59 -11.45
C VAL A 466 -19.99 -2.39 -11.11
N VAL A 467 -20.28 -2.12 -9.85
CA VAL A 467 -21.63 -1.81 -9.35
C VAL A 467 -21.75 -0.33 -9.02
N MET A 468 -22.96 0.23 -9.01
CA MET A 468 -23.19 1.58 -8.49
C MET A 468 -22.78 1.63 -7.01
N GLU A 469 -21.83 2.49 -6.67
CA GLU A 469 -21.43 2.72 -5.29
C GLU A 469 -22.47 3.61 -4.62
N VAL A 470 -23.21 3.04 -3.67
CA VAL A 470 -24.14 3.79 -2.83
C VAL A 470 -23.50 3.96 -1.46
N PRO A 471 -23.39 5.19 -0.93
CA PRO A 471 -22.97 5.40 0.44
C PRO A 471 -23.84 4.60 1.41
N ILE A 472 -23.21 3.87 2.34
CA ILE A 472 -23.94 3.13 3.35
C ILE A 472 -24.10 4.04 4.58
N GLU A 473 -25.35 4.34 4.94
CA GLU A 473 -25.63 5.06 6.19
C GLU A 473 -25.02 4.32 7.41
N PRO A 474 -24.60 5.06 8.45
CA PRO A 474 -24.17 4.45 9.71
C PRO A 474 -25.32 3.64 10.35
N GLU A 475 -25.15 2.32 10.37
CA GLU A 475 -26.05 1.39 11.05
C GLU A 475 -25.45 0.99 12.41
N ILE A 476 -26.22 1.14 13.49
CA ILE A 476 -25.89 0.56 14.80
C ILE A 476 -26.63 -0.78 14.92
N LYS A 477 -25.89 -1.88 15.11
CA LYS A 477 -26.46 -3.21 15.33
C LYS A 477 -26.50 -3.56 16.82
N GLN A 478 -27.65 -3.98 17.33
CA GLN A 478 -27.82 -4.57 18.66
C GLN A 478 -28.57 -5.91 18.53
N GLY A 479 -27.85 -7.02 18.64
CA GLY A 479 -28.41 -8.35 18.36
C GLY A 479 -28.92 -8.46 16.91
N ARG A 480 -30.17 -8.87 16.72
CA ARG A 480 -30.83 -8.93 15.39
C ARG A 480 -31.37 -7.57 14.90
N ARG A 481 -31.35 -6.53 15.74
CA ARG A 481 -31.95 -5.22 15.41
C ARG A 481 -30.90 -4.28 14.82
N VAL A 482 -31.20 -3.75 13.64
CA VAL A 482 -30.40 -2.73 12.96
C VAL A 482 -31.07 -1.38 13.15
N LEU A 483 -30.38 -0.45 13.80
CA LEU A 483 -30.83 0.92 14.01
C LEU A 483 -30.14 1.82 12.98
N LYS A 484 -30.90 2.29 12.00
CA LYS A 484 -30.42 3.28 11.03
C LYS A 484 -30.42 4.66 11.68
N LEU A 485 -29.30 5.37 11.59
CA LEU A 485 -29.18 6.73 12.07
C LEU A 485 -29.07 7.67 10.88
N SER A 486 -29.99 8.64 10.80
CA SER A 486 -30.01 9.66 9.76
C SER A 486 -30.01 11.07 10.35
N ASN A 487 -29.58 12.04 9.54
CA ASN A 487 -29.57 13.47 9.86
C ASN A 487 -28.77 13.80 11.13
N LEU A 488 -27.56 13.24 11.28
CA LEU A 488 -26.74 13.41 12.49
C LEU A 488 -26.26 14.86 12.67
N ASP A 489 -26.07 15.60 11.59
CA ASP A 489 -25.69 17.01 11.60
C ASP A 489 -26.86 17.97 11.87
N LYS A 490 -28.09 17.45 11.98
CA LYS A 490 -29.26 18.29 12.22
C LYS A 490 -29.08 19.06 13.54
N PRO A 491 -29.11 20.41 13.53
CA PRO A 491 -28.88 21.19 14.73
C PRO A 491 -30.08 21.04 15.67
N PHE A 492 -29.81 20.60 16.90
CA PHE A 492 -30.84 20.45 17.94
C PHE A 492 -30.83 21.63 18.90
N TRP A 493 -29.64 22.10 19.30
CA TRP A 493 -29.39 23.38 19.96
C TRP A 493 -28.39 24.21 19.13
N PRO A 494 -28.88 24.97 18.12
CA PRO A 494 -28.01 25.72 17.22
C PRO A 494 -27.09 26.72 17.95
N GLU A 495 -27.63 27.40 18.97
CA GLU A 495 -26.90 28.40 19.78
C GLU A 495 -25.71 27.81 20.55
N GLU A 496 -25.78 26.52 20.88
CA GLU A 496 -24.74 25.79 21.62
C GLU A 496 -23.91 24.89 20.69
N GLY A 497 -24.19 24.88 19.38
CA GLY A 497 -23.53 24.02 18.40
C GLY A 497 -23.86 22.52 18.55
N ILE A 498 -24.89 22.14 19.32
CA ILE A 498 -25.21 20.73 19.62
C ILE A 498 -26.14 20.16 18.55
N THR A 499 -25.71 19.09 17.91
CA THR A 499 -26.45 18.38 16.85
C THR A 499 -27.20 17.14 17.36
N LYS A 500 -28.07 16.57 16.53
CA LYS A 500 -28.75 15.29 16.79
C LYS A 500 -27.75 14.18 17.09
N GLY A 501 -26.61 14.16 16.39
CA GLY A 501 -25.53 13.20 16.61
C GLY A 501 -24.91 13.32 18.01
N ASP A 502 -24.71 14.54 18.50
CA ASP A 502 -24.11 14.80 19.82
C ASP A 502 -25.03 14.37 20.95
N LEU A 503 -26.35 14.61 20.80
CA LEU A 503 -27.37 14.11 21.72
C LEU A 503 -27.37 12.57 21.79
N LEU A 504 -27.29 11.90 20.64
CA LEU A 504 -27.20 10.44 20.58
C LEU A 504 -25.89 9.92 21.22
N GLY A 505 -24.78 10.63 20.99
CA GLY A 505 -23.49 10.36 21.64
C GLY A 505 -23.56 10.48 23.16
N TYR A 506 -24.22 11.53 23.67
CA TYR A 506 -24.47 11.71 25.10
C TYR A 506 -25.28 10.55 25.68
N TYR A 507 -26.43 10.22 25.08
CA TYR A 507 -27.27 9.11 25.55
C TYR A 507 -26.52 7.78 25.57
N ARG A 508 -25.65 7.52 24.58
CA ARG A 508 -24.82 6.32 24.55
C ARG A 508 -23.82 6.28 25.72
N ARG A 509 -23.20 7.42 26.08
CA ARG A 509 -22.25 7.50 27.20
C ARG A 509 -22.94 7.29 28.55
N VAL A 510 -24.13 7.85 28.75
CA VAL A 510 -24.86 7.70 30.01
C VAL A 510 -25.69 6.42 30.09
N ALA A 511 -25.92 5.73 28.96
CA ALA A 511 -26.75 4.53 28.88
C ALA A 511 -26.41 3.44 29.91
N PRO A 512 -25.14 3.13 30.24
CA PRO A 512 -24.82 2.12 31.25
C PRO A 512 -25.40 2.41 32.64
N VAL A 513 -25.68 3.68 32.95
CA VAL A 513 -26.27 4.11 34.23
C VAL A 513 -27.76 4.44 34.05
N LEU A 514 -28.11 5.12 32.96
CA LEU A 514 -29.47 5.56 32.66
C LEU A 514 -30.41 4.38 32.37
N VAL A 515 -29.98 3.43 31.53
CA VAL A 515 -30.85 2.33 31.08
C VAL A 515 -31.23 1.39 32.21
N PRO A 516 -30.32 0.95 33.11
CA PRO A 516 -30.73 0.18 34.29
C PRO A 516 -31.72 0.92 35.18
N HIS A 517 -31.59 2.24 35.34
CA HIS A 517 -32.52 3.04 36.15
C HIS A 517 -33.91 3.14 35.53
N LEU A 518 -34.00 3.23 34.19
CA LEU A 518 -35.27 3.31 33.47
C LEU A 518 -35.92 1.94 33.21
N ARG A 519 -35.15 0.85 33.33
CA ARG A 519 -35.65 -0.51 33.13
C ARG A 519 -36.80 -0.75 34.13
N ASP A 520 -37.94 -1.19 33.61
CA ASP A 520 -39.17 -1.49 34.36
C ASP A 520 -39.88 -0.30 35.02
N ARG A 521 -39.58 0.93 34.58
CA ARG A 521 -40.30 2.14 35.00
C ARG A 521 -41.15 2.69 33.85
N PRO A 522 -42.42 3.04 34.07
CA PRO A 522 -43.19 3.77 33.08
C PRO A 522 -42.57 5.15 32.91
N PHE A 523 -42.26 5.53 31.67
CA PHE A 523 -41.83 6.88 31.34
C PHE A 523 -42.50 7.32 30.04
N THR A 524 -42.80 8.61 29.94
CA THR A 524 -43.28 9.22 28.69
C THR A 524 -42.14 10.05 28.10
N MET A 525 -41.77 9.77 26.86
CA MET A 525 -40.81 10.58 26.12
C MET A 525 -41.50 11.77 25.47
N LYS A 526 -40.95 12.96 25.68
CA LYS A 526 -41.24 14.13 24.85
C LYS A 526 -40.22 14.21 23.72
N ARG A 527 -40.64 13.94 22.50
CA ARG A 527 -39.79 13.87 21.30
C ARG A 527 -39.76 15.22 20.60
N TYR A 528 -38.57 15.69 20.25
CA TYR A 528 -38.32 16.92 19.50
C TYR A 528 -37.57 16.61 18.19
N PRO A 529 -38.25 16.23 17.09
CA PRO A 529 -37.59 15.81 15.84
C PRO A 529 -36.81 16.91 15.13
N ASP A 530 -37.18 18.16 15.37
CA ASP A 530 -36.65 19.36 14.71
C ASP A 530 -35.86 20.28 15.66
N GLY A 531 -35.31 19.71 16.74
CA GLY A 531 -34.55 20.46 17.75
C GLY A 531 -35.42 21.09 18.85
N TRP A 532 -34.80 21.73 19.84
CA TRP A 532 -35.48 22.12 21.09
C TRP A 532 -36.57 23.18 20.91
N ARG A 533 -36.45 24.03 19.87
CA ARG A 533 -37.47 25.01 19.46
C ARG A 533 -38.53 24.42 18.51
N GLY A 534 -38.32 23.20 18.03
CA GLY A 534 -39.22 22.53 17.09
C GLY A 534 -40.52 22.03 17.72
N LYS A 535 -41.47 21.64 16.87
CA LYS A 535 -42.70 20.97 17.33
C LYS A 535 -42.35 19.65 18.02
N PHE A 536 -43.04 19.35 19.12
CA PHE A 536 -42.85 18.11 19.87
C PHE A 536 -44.09 17.22 19.86
N PHE A 537 -43.89 15.94 20.16
CA PHE A 537 -44.98 15.00 20.44
C PHE A 537 -44.59 14.07 21.60
N PHE A 538 -45.59 13.43 22.21
CA PHE A 538 -45.38 12.46 23.29
C PHE A 538 -45.36 11.04 22.75
N GLN A 539 -44.46 10.22 23.29
CA GLN A 539 -44.40 8.78 23.06
C GLN A 539 -44.41 8.09 24.42
N LYS A 540 -45.38 7.20 24.64
CA LYS A 540 -45.47 6.38 25.85
C LYS A 540 -44.67 5.09 25.69
#